data_AF-A0A9D9VBG8-F1
#
_entry.id   AF-A0A9D9VBG8-F1
#
_cell.length_a   1.000
_cell.length_b   1.000
_cell.length_c   1.000
_cell.angle_alpha   90.00
_cell.angle_beta   90.00
_cell.angle_gamma   90.00
#
_symmetry.space_group_name_H-M   'P 1'
#
loop_
_entity.id
_entity.type
_entity.pdbx_description
1 polymer ?
#
loop_
_entity_poly.entity_id
_entity_poly.type
_entity_poly.pdbx_seq_one_letter_code
_entity_poly.pdbx_strand_id
1 'polypeptide(L)'
;MKNKKITQFLQSFVAIPLFATTLPLAGVTAIQDQTVAIRQDISQITTSLITPEEAKIREERAKAIDDFFESRNAPLAGYGRKFVDEAIKNDLDWRLLAAISMRESTGGIQACKNPKAPNNSFGWFSCKKGFPSVDASIEHISKTLGGNNKNAPHYKEDM
;
A
#
# COMPACT_ATOMS: atom_id res chain seq x y z
N MET A 1 19.89 -25.55 -50.01
CA MET A 1 19.46 -24.44 -49.14
C MET A 1 20.58 -23.40 -49.11
N LYS A 2 20.21 -22.13 -49.33
CA LYS A 2 21.07 -20.98 -49.68
C LYS A 2 21.83 -20.42 -48.48
N ASN A 3 23.09 -20.06 -48.67
CA ASN A 3 23.94 -19.18 -47.84
C ASN A 3 25.13 -18.78 -48.72
N LYS A 4 25.65 -17.56 -48.86
CA LYS A 4 25.39 -16.21 -48.36
C LYS A 4 25.95 -15.29 -49.47
N LYS A 5 25.27 -14.20 -49.82
CA LYS A 5 25.92 -13.08 -50.51
C LYS A 5 25.63 -11.82 -49.69
N ILE A 6 26.61 -11.43 -48.88
CA ILE A 6 26.60 -10.16 -48.16
C ILE A 6 27.23 -9.15 -49.12
N THR A 7 26.40 -8.42 -49.84
CA THR A 7 26.83 -7.26 -50.63
C THR A 7 27.11 -6.09 -49.70
N GLN A 8 28.33 -5.56 -49.83
CA GLN A 8 28.88 -4.42 -49.10
C GLN A 8 28.12 -3.13 -49.40
N PHE A 9 27.85 -2.34 -48.37
CA PHE A 9 27.46 -0.93 -48.50
C PHE A 9 28.47 -0.08 -47.72
N LEU A 10 29.33 0.61 -48.45
CA LEU A 10 30.19 1.69 -47.97
C LEU A 10 29.31 2.89 -47.61
N GLN A 11 29.41 3.40 -46.39
CA GLN A 11 28.90 4.73 -46.03
C GLN A 11 29.90 5.44 -45.11
N SER A 12 30.77 6.22 -45.78
CA SER A 12 31.35 7.52 -45.39
C SER A 12 31.65 7.81 -43.93
N PHE A 13 32.94 7.85 -43.56
CA PHE A 13 33.40 8.56 -42.35
C PHE A 13 33.69 10.02 -42.71
N VAL A 14 32.96 10.97 -42.12
CA VAL A 14 33.28 12.39 -42.17
C VAL A 14 34.19 12.70 -40.97
N ALA A 15 35.45 13.03 -41.23
CA ALA A 15 36.38 13.49 -40.21
C ALA A 15 36.27 15.02 -40.07
N ILE A 16 35.74 15.49 -38.94
CA ILE A 16 35.71 16.93 -38.59
C ILE A 16 36.90 17.21 -37.67
N PRO A 17 37.81 18.15 -38.02
CA PRO A 17 38.89 18.53 -37.13
C PRO A 17 38.32 19.45 -36.04
N LEU A 18 38.23 18.97 -34.81
CA LEU A 18 37.93 19.80 -33.65
C LEU A 18 39.24 20.44 -33.15
N PHE A 19 39.43 21.73 -33.45
CA PHE A 19 40.44 22.55 -32.77
C PHE A 19 39.99 22.76 -31.33
N ALA A 20 40.65 22.08 -30.39
CA ALA A 20 40.44 22.28 -28.95
C ALA A 20 41.27 23.48 -28.47
N THR A 21 40.61 24.60 -28.21
CA THR A 21 41.20 25.72 -27.45
C THR A 21 40.92 25.51 -25.97
N THR A 22 41.97 25.25 -25.19
CA THR A 22 41.89 25.13 -23.73
C THR A 22 41.96 26.51 -23.09
N LEU A 23 40.81 27.03 -22.65
CA LEU A 23 40.77 28.11 -21.68
C LEU A 23 40.81 27.51 -20.25
N PRO A 24 41.68 27.98 -19.35
CA PRO A 24 41.66 27.53 -17.96
C PRO A 24 40.47 28.18 -17.25
N LEU A 25 39.46 27.37 -16.90
CA LEU A 25 38.37 27.78 -16.02
C LEU A 25 38.89 27.84 -14.57
N ALA A 26 39.41 29.00 -14.17
CA ALA A 26 39.64 29.31 -12.78
C ALA A 26 38.28 29.56 -12.10
N GLY A 27 37.83 28.63 -11.23
CA GLY A 27 36.62 28.84 -10.44
C GLY A 27 35.82 27.61 -10.02
N VAL A 28 36.44 26.44 -9.83
CA VAL A 28 35.72 25.30 -9.23
C VAL A 28 35.83 25.39 -7.71
N THR A 29 34.84 26.01 -7.08
CA THR A 29 34.55 25.74 -5.66
C THR A 29 34.06 24.30 -5.54
N ALA A 30 34.66 23.52 -4.64
CA ALA A 30 34.18 22.19 -4.30
C ALA A 30 32.69 22.25 -3.93
N ILE A 31 31.87 21.46 -4.63
CA ILE A 31 30.45 21.30 -4.30
C ILE A 31 30.40 20.61 -2.94
N GLN A 32 29.95 21.34 -1.91
CA GLN A 32 29.60 20.72 -0.64
C GLN A 32 28.46 19.74 -0.87
N ASP A 33 28.66 18.52 -0.37
CA ASP A 33 27.74 17.41 -0.43
C ASP A 33 26.35 17.79 0.12
N GLN A 34 25.40 18.09 -0.77
CA GLN A 34 24.00 18.42 -0.45
C GLN A 34 23.12 17.17 -0.31
N THR A 35 23.68 16.01 0.03
CA THR A 35 22.91 14.76 0.20
C THR A 35 21.85 14.81 1.31
N VAL A 36 21.87 15.82 2.18
CA VAL A 36 20.86 15.97 3.25
C VAL A 36 19.57 16.64 2.75
N ALA A 37 19.63 17.55 1.76
CA ALA A 37 18.45 18.26 1.27
C ALA A 37 17.53 17.37 0.43
N ILE A 38 18.09 16.41 -0.31
CA ILE A 38 17.33 15.52 -1.21
C ILE A 38 16.42 14.55 -0.42
N ARG A 39 16.74 14.24 0.84
CA ARG A 39 15.94 13.32 1.67
C ARG A 39 14.59 13.89 2.10
N GLN A 40 14.44 15.21 2.20
CA GLN A 40 13.18 15.82 2.62
C GLN A 40 12.11 15.81 1.52
N ASP A 41 12.52 15.87 0.24
CA ASP A 41 11.59 15.83 -0.90
C ASP A 41 11.01 14.43 -1.15
N ILE A 42 11.76 13.36 -0.93
CA ILE A 42 11.27 11.99 -1.20
C ILE A 42 10.10 11.62 -0.27
N SER A 43 10.09 12.13 0.98
CA SER A 43 8.97 11.93 1.90
C SER A 43 7.70 12.68 1.49
N GLN A 44 7.83 13.77 0.74
CA GLN A 44 6.71 14.54 0.21
C GLN A 44 6.16 13.90 -1.08
N ILE A 45 7.03 13.34 -1.92
CA ILE A 45 6.65 12.69 -3.19
C ILE A 45 5.79 11.44 -2.95
N THR A 46 6.05 10.64 -1.91
CA THR A 46 5.20 9.48 -1.57
C THR A 46 3.84 9.87 -0.99
N THR A 47 3.70 11.09 -0.48
CA THR A 47 2.42 11.65 0.00
C THR A 47 1.61 12.30 -1.14
N SER A 48 2.27 12.61 -2.27
CA SER A 48 1.76 13.48 -3.34
C SER A 48 0.91 12.79 -4.44
N LEU A 49 0.38 11.59 -4.21
CA LEU A 49 -0.56 10.94 -5.15
C LEU A 49 -2.03 11.07 -4.72
N ILE A 50 -2.30 11.72 -3.59
CA ILE A 50 -3.63 11.86 -3.01
C ILE A 50 -3.92 13.35 -2.91
N THR A 51 -5.06 13.80 -3.40
CA THR A 51 -5.45 15.20 -3.27
C THR A 51 -5.67 15.55 -1.78
N PRO A 52 -5.43 16.79 -1.34
CA PRO A 52 -5.73 17.20 0.04
C PRO A 52 -7.18 16.90 0.46
N GLU A 53 -8.12 16.99 -0.50
CA GLU A 53 -9.52 16.66 -0.28
C GLU A 53 -9.75 15.17 -0.01
N GLU A 54 -9.15 14.28 -0.81
CA GLU A 54 -9.22 12.84 -0.57
C GLU A 54 -8.59 12.44 0.77
N ALA A 55 -7.49 13.08 1.16
CA ALA A 55 -6.86 12.86 2.46
C ALA A 55 -7.79 13.26 3.61
N LYS A 56 -8.46 14.41 3.49
CA LYS A 56 -9.46 14.88 4.44
C LYS A 56 -10.66 13.92 4.53
N ILE A 57 -11.21 13.48 3.40
CA ILE A 57 -12.30 12.50 3.37
C ILE A 57 -11.92 11.19 4.07
N ARG A 58 -10.67 10.71 3.87
CA ARG A 58 -10.20 9.50 4.57
C ARG A 58 -10.14 9.70 6.08
N GLU A 59 -9.70 10.87 6.53
CA GLU A 59 -9.62 11.20 7.95
C GLU A 59 -11.01 11.30 8.59
N GLU A 60 -11.96 11.95 7.92
CA GLU A 60 -13.36 12.02 8.37
C GLU A 60 -14.00 10.63 8.49
N ARG A 61 -13.75 9.74 7.51
CA ARG A 61 -14.21 8.35 7.55
C ARG A 61 -13.55 7.55 8.68
N ALA A 62 -12.24 7.72 8.88
CA ALA A 62 -11.51 7.05 9.95
C ALA A 62 -12.08 7.45 11.31
N LYS A 63 -12.23 8.76 11.54
CA LYS A 63 -12.85 9.31 12.74
C LYS A 63 -14.28 8.79 12.95
N ALA A 64 -15.08 8.70 11.89
CA ALA A 64 -16.44 8.17 11.99
C ALA A 64 -16.47 6.69 12.46
N ILE A 65 -15.52 5.87 12.01
CA ILE A 65 -15.38 4.48 12.51
C ILE A 65 -14.97 4.49 13.98
N ASP A 66 -13.99 5.31 14.35
CA ASP A 66 -13.50 5.37 15.73
C ASP A 66 -14.60 5.84 16.69
N ASP A 67 -15.30 6.93 16.39
CA ASP A 67 -16.45 7.41 17.17
C ASP A 67 -17.55 6.33 17.31
N PHE A 68 -17.77 5.56 16.26
CA PHE A 68 -18.73 4.46 16.26
C PHE A 68 -18.32 3.31 17.19
N PHE A 69 -17.04 2.96 17.26
CA PHE A 69 -16.52 1.97 18.20
C PHE A 69 -16.43 2.49 19.63
N GLU A 70 -15.96 3.72 19.82
CA GLU A 70 -15.84 4.39 21.12
C GLU A 70 -17.18 4.51 21.81
N SER A 71 -18.23 4.92 21.10
CA SER A 71 -19.60 5.00 21.63
C SER A 71 -20.16 3.66 22.13
N ARG A 72 -19.49 2.55 21.82
CA ARG A 72 -19.85 1.18 22.24
C ARG A 72 -18.80 0.54 23.16
N ASN A 73 -17.78 1.29 23.57
CA ASN A 73 -16.61 0.77 24.30
C ASN A 73 -15.97 -0.44 23.60
N ALA A 74 -15.98 -0.44 22.27
CA ALA A 74 -15.48 -1.54 21.48
C ALA A 74 -13.94 -1.49 21.39
N PRO A 75 -13.21 -2.60 21.64
CA PRO A 75 -11.74 -2.65 21.59
C PRO A 75 -11.10 -2.23 20.26
N LEU A 76 -11.89 -2.19 19.18
CA LEU A 76 -11.42 -1.76 17.86
C LEU A 76 -11.43 -0.24 17.65
N ALA A 77 -11.82 0.55 18.65
CA ALA A 77 -11.61 2.00 18.65
C ALA A 77 -10.11 2.34 18.49
N GLY A 78 -9.80 3.33 17.66
CA GLY A 78 -8.44 3.75 17.29
C GLY A 78 -7.89 3.05 16.04
N TYR A 79 -8.60 2.08 15.47
CA TYR A 79 -8.22 1.40 14.23
C TYR A 79 -8.92 1.97 12.98
N GLY A 80 -9.73 3.03 13.10
CA GLY A 80 -10.54 3.59 12.03
C GLY A 80 -9.74 3.89 10.77
N ARG A 81 -8.53 4.42 10.90
CA ARG A 81 -7.64 4.68 9.75
C ARG A 81 -7.26 3.39 9.01
N LYS A 82 -6.91 2.33 9.74
CA LYS A 82 -6.57 1.03 9.17
C LYS A 82 -7.75 0.41 8.43
N PHE A 83 -8.97 0.52 8.98
CA PHE A 83 -10.19 0.08 8.30
C PHE A 83 -10.39 0.79 6.96
N VAL A 84 -10.28 2.12 6.95
CA VAL A 84 -10.47 2.93 5.73
C VAL A 84 -9.39 2.62 4.69
N ASP A 85 -8.12 2.60 5.09
CA ASP A 85 -7.01 2.37 4.16
C ASP A 85 -7.07 0.96 3.54
N GLU A 86 -7.37 -0.07 4.32
CA GLU A 86 -7.52 -1.43 3.79
C GLU A 86 -8.80 -1.60 2.96
N ALA A 87 -9.87 -0.88 3.27
CA ALA A 87 -11.07 -0.89 2.43
C ALA A 87 -10.78 -0.28 1.04
N ILE A 88 -10.13 0.89 1.00
CA ILE A 88 -9.73 1.54 -0.26
C ILE A 88 -8.79 0.65 -1.07
N LYS A 89 -7.78 0.07 -0.42
CA LYS A 89 -6.80 -0.82 -1.06
C LYS A 89 -7.45 -2.07 -1.68
N ASN A 90 -8.61 -2.49 -1.17
CA ASN A 90 -9.29 -3.71 -1.61
C ASN A 90 -10.64 -3.45 -2.27
N ASP A 91 -10.91 -2.22 -2.70
CA ASP A 91 -12.16 -1.81 -3.37
C ASP A 91 -13.43 -2.18 -2.58
N LEU A 92 -13.39 -1.95 -1.27
CA LEU A 92 -14.50 -2.19 -0.35
C LEU A 92 -15.11 -0.89 0.14
N ASP A 93 -16.40 -0.92 0.48
CA ASP A 93 -17.01 0.15 1.27
C ASP A 93 -16.30 0.25 2.62
N TRP A 94 -15.85 1.45 2.98
CA TRP A 94 -15.08 1.70 4.21
C TRP A 94 -15.81 1.33 5.51
N ARG A 95 -17.14 1.23 5.48
CA ARG A 95 -17.97 0.83 6.63
C ARG A 95 -18.09 -0.68 6.78
N LEU A 96 -17.85 -1.44 5.70
CA LEU A 96 -18.17 -2.86 5.62
C LEU A 96 -17.48 -3.66 6.72
N LEU A 97 -16.15 -3.57 6.81
CA LEU A 97 -15.40 -4.33 7.80
C LEU A 97 -15.73 -3.93 9.24
N ALA A 98 -15.98 -2.65 9.50
CA ALA A 98 -16.40 -2.19 10.82
C ALA A 98 -17.75 -2.85 11.20
N ALA A 99 -18.72 -2.87 10.28
CA ALA A 99 -20.00 -3.53 10.49
C ALA A 99 -19.88 -5.04 10.71
N ILE A 100 -19.00 -5.73 9.96
CA ILE A 100 -18.72 -7.16 10.17
C ILE A 100 -18.17 -7.39 11.58
N SER A 101 -17.16 -6.62 12.01
CA SER A 101 -16.58 -6.78 13.35
C SER A 101 -17.62 -6.58 14.47
N MET A 102 -18.58 -5.65 14.27
CA MET A 102 -19.70 -5.46 15.19
C MET A 102 -20.62 -6.68 15.23
N ARG A 103 -20.95 -7.25 14.08
CA ARG A 103 -21.82 -8.42 14.02
C ARG A 103 -21.17 -9.67 14.63
N GLU A 104 -19.88 -9.86 14.38
CA GLU A 104 -19.14 -11.07 14.78
C GLU A 104 -18.70 -11.05 16.23
N SER A 105 -18.34 -9.89 16.77
CA SER A 105 -17.74 -9.81 18.11
C SER A 105 -18.11 -8.56 18.90
N THR A 106 -19.13 -7.81 18.46
CA THR A 106 -19.46 -6.48 19.04
C THR A 106 -18.22 -5.56 19.03
N GLY A 107 -17.50 -5.54 17.91
CA GLY A 107 -16.33 -4.69 17.71
C GLY A 107 -15.14 -5.11 18.57
N GLY A 108 -14.99 -6.42 18.82
CA GLY A 108 -13.88 -7.00 19.57
C GLY A 108 -14.19 -7.33 21.04
N ILE A 109 -15.34 -6.91 21.59
CA ILE A 109 -15.71 -7.20 22.99
C ILE A 109 -15.84 -8.72 23.22
N GLN A 110 -16.46 -9.41 22.25
CA GLN A 110 -16.59 -10.87 22.24
C GLN A 110 -15.68 -11.49 21.18
N ALA A 111 -14.44 -10.99 21.05
CA ALA A 111 -13.45 -11.56 20.15
C ALA A 111 -13.20 -13.06 20.47
N CYS A 112 -12.64 -13.78 19.49
CA CYS A 112 -12.34 -15.20 19.63
C CYS A 112 -11.47 -15.47 20.87
N LYS A 113 -11.97 -16.32 21.77
CA LYS A 113 -11.32 -16.66 23.05
C LYS A 113 -10.32 -17.81 22.95
N ASN A 114 -10.25 -18.47 21.79
CA ASN A 114 -9.31 -19.57 21.55
C ASN A 114 -7.87 -19.04 21.58
N PRO A 115 -6.94 -19.63 22.37
CA PRO A 115 -5.54 -19.22 22.40
C PRO A 115 -4.83 -19.30 21.05
N LYS A 116 -5.33 -20.13 20.12
CA LYS A 116 -4.83 -20.22 18.73
C LYS A 116 -5.40 -19.15 17.80
N ALA A 117 -6.33 -18.33 18.29
CA ALA A 117 -7.00 -17.27 17.55
C ALA A 117 -6.83 -15.86 18.16
N PRO A 118 -5.61 -15.44 18.54
CA PRO A 118 -5.39 -14.09 19.03
C PRO A 118 -5.76 -13.04 17.96
N ASN A 119 -6.18 -11.86 18.40
CA ASN A 119 -6.51 -10.72 17.53
C ASN A 119 -7.56 -11.04 16.45
N ASN A 120 -8.46 -12.00 16.68
CA ASN A 120 -9.51 -12.34 15.75
C ASN A 120 -10.87 -11.82 16.27
N SER A 121 -11.19 -10.59 15.87
CA SER A 121 -12.47 -9.93 16.17
C SER A 121 -13.54 -10.15 15.10
N PHE A 122 -13.30 -11.04 14.14
CA PHE A 122 -14.14 -11.22 12.95
C PHE A 122 -14.68 -12.65 12.81
N GLY A 123 -14.51 -13.49 13.82
CA GLY A 123 -14.94 -14.90 13.75
C GLY A 123 -14.18 -15.72 12.70
N TRP A 124 -13.07 -15.21 12.15
CA TRP A 124 -12.41 -15.76 10.98
C TRP A 124 -12.02 -17.23 11.20
N PHE A 125 -12.28 -18.05 10.18
CA PHE A 125 -11.99 -19.50 10.21
C PHE A 125 -12.59 -20.19 11.45
N SER A 126 -13.81 -19.79 11.83
CA SER A 126 -14.53 -20.30 13.02
C SER A 126 -13.72 -20.15 14.32
N CYS A 127 -13.01 -19.03 14.49
CA CYS A 127 -12.12 -18.79 15.64
C CYS A 127 -11.02 -19.88 15.82
N LYS A 128 -10.62 -20.57 14.76
CA LYS A 128 -9.52 -21.57 14.81
C LYS A 128 -8.16 -20.99 14.45
N LYS A 129 -8.12 -19.78 13.86
CA LYS A 129 -6.90 -19.10 13.44
C LYS A 129 -6.92 -17.65 13.90
N GLY A 130 -5.77 -17.16 14.34
CA GLY A 130 -5.59 -15.78 14.76
C GLY A 130 -4.62 -15.04 13.87
N PHE A 131 -4.29 -13.83 14.33
CA PHE A 131 -3.44 -12.90 13.63
C PHE A 131 -2.35 -12.36 14.57
N PRO A 132 -1.18 -11.97 14.03
CA PRO A 132 -0.12 -11.36 14.82
C PRO A 132 -0.54 -10.04 15.51
N SER A 133 -1.47 -9.31 14.90
CA SER A 133 -2.02 -8.06 15.43
C SER A 133 -3.44 -7.83 14.90
N VAL A 134 -4.15 -6.86 15.50
CA VAL A 134 -5.45 -6.40 14.98
C VAL A 134 -5.30 -5.84 13.57
N ASP A 135 -4.25 -5.05 13.28
CA ASP A 135 -3.96 -4.55 11.94
C ASP A 135 -3.83 -5.68 10.91
N ALA A 136 -3.12 -6.75 11.26
CA ALA A 136 -2.95 -7.91 10.40
C ALA A 136 -4.28 -8.64 10.15
N SER A 137 -5.19 -8.64 11.13
CA SER A 137 -6.54 -9.19 10.96
C SER A 137 -7.38 -8.37 9.98
N ILE A 138 -7.36 -7.03 10.12
CA ILE A 138 -8.08 -6.11 9.23
C ILE A 138 -7.55 -6.25 7.80
N GLU A 139 -6.23 -6.23 7.62
CA GLU A 139 -5.61 -6.38 6.30
C GLU A 139 -5.94 -7.73 5.65
N HIS A 140 -5.80 -8.83 6.38
CA HIS A 140 -6.05 -10.16 5.83
C HIS A 140 -7.51 -10.32 5.38
N ILE A 141 -8.44 -9.82 6.18
CA ILE A 141 -9.88 -9.96 5.94
C ILE A 141 -10.34 -9.03 4.83
N SER A 142 -9.90 -7.76 4.82
CA SER A 142 -10.13 -6.84 3.70
C SER A 142 -9.64 -7.45 2.39
N LYS A 143 -8.42 -7.97 2.39
CA LYS A 143 -7.82 -8.60 1.22
C LYS A 143 -8.61 -9.81 0.73
N THR A 144 -9.18 -10.58 1.66
CA THR A 144 -9.97 -11.75 1.32
C THR A 144 -11.34 -11.38 0.78
N LEU A 145 -12.04 -10.43 1.42
CA LEU A 145 -13.35 -9.96 0.98
C LEU A 145 -13.28 -9.24 -0.37
N GLY A 146 -12.24 -8.45 -0.61
CA GLY A 146 -12.02 -7.77 -1.90
C GLY A 146 -11.46 -8.67 -3.00
N GLY A 147 -11.36 -9.99 -2.79
CA GLY A 147 -10.87 -10.95 -3.81
C GLY A 147 -9.37 -10.87 -4.11
N ASN A 148 -8.61 -10.03 -3.41
CA ASN A 148 -7.18 -9.83 -3.61
C ASN A 148 -6.30 -10.89 -2.93
N ASN A 149 -6.89 -11.82 -2.16
CA ASN A 149 -6.18 -12.89 -1.49
C ASN A 149 -6.13 -14.16 -2.36
N LYS A 150 -5.04 -14.34 -3.09
CA LYS A 150 -4.77 -15.53 -3.94
C LYS A 150 -4.74 -16.86 -3.18
N ASN A 151 -4.55 -16.82 -1.87
CA ASN A 151 -4.50 -18.00 -1.01
C ASN A 151 -5.80 -18.18 -0.22
N ALA A 152 -6.82 -17.36 -0.46
CA ALA A 152 -8.13 -17.59 0.13
C ALA A 152 -8.71 -18.88 -0.48
N PRO A 153 -9.34 -19.75 0.32
CA PRO A 153 -10.14 -20.83 -0.23
C PRO A 153 -11.26 -20.18 -1.06
N HIS A 154 -11.12 -20.19 -2.38
CA HIS A 154 -12.17 -19.77 -3.29
C HIS A 154 -13.41 -20.64 -3.02
N TYR A 155 -14.60 -20.03 -3.04
CA TYR A 155 -15.82 -20.80 -3.26
C TYR A 155 -15.65 -21.46 -4.63
N LYS A 156 -15.42 -22.77 -4.66
CA LYS A 156 -15.42 -23.50 -5.92
C LYS A 156 -16.86 -23.48 -6.42
N GLU A 157 -17.09 -23.11 -7.69
CA GLU A 157 -18.43 -22.90 -8.28
C GLU A 157 -19.34 -24.14 -8.29
N ASP A 158 -18.84 -25.28 -7.81
CA ASP A 158 -19.50 -26.56 -7.70
C ASP A 158 -20.10 -26.79 -6.28
N MET A 159 -21.28 -26.21 -6.04
CA MET A 159 -22.28 -26.74 -5.09
C MET A 159 -23.67 -26.80 -5.74
#